data_AF-A0AAD7M0G5-F1
#
_entry.id   AF-A0AAD7M0G5-F1
#
_cell.length_a   1.000
_cell.length_b   1.000
_cell.length_c   1.000
_cell.angle_alpha   90.00
_cell.angle_beta   90.00
_cell.angle_gamma   90.00
#
_symmetry.space_group_name_H-M   'P 1'
#
loop_
_entity.id
_entity.type
_entity.pdbx_description
1 polymer ?
#
loop_
_entity_poly.entity_id
_entity_poly.type
_entity_poly.pdbx_seq_one_letter_code
_entity_poly.pdbx_strand_id
1 'polypeptide(L)'
;MVAMTPFEATSLAISARGKCISLYEPHKKVSSDSEPFVIPNLPDEIKMTRMQLPDLPFSFYELEPAYADYYRKLLERKAWHIGRASLYNRDNAEEKEQRGNEISIDQNGCLKWLDSKKPGLIVYVCFGTLTNLSDSQLMEIALGLEALGQQFIWVVRESKNKEEWLPEEFEKRMEGRGLITRGWAPQLLILDHEAVRGIVTHRGWNSTLEGVSAGVPMVTWPVSSEQFYNEKLVTDVLKVGVSVGVQNCVRLKGDSIKREAIENAVTKIMVGDEAEEMRDRAKTFAKMVRQAVKREDPLTLISIL
;
A
#
# COMPACT_ATOMS: atom_id res chain seq x y z
N MET A 1 -20.69 17.13 -15.52
CA MET A 1 -19.52 17.56 -14.74
C MET A 1 -19.39 16.57 -13.60
N VAL A 2 -18.36 15.73 -13.57
CA VAL A 2 -18.22 14.67 -12.55
C VAL A 2 -16.99 15.01 -11.74
N ALA A 3 -17.22 15.35 -10.47
CA ALA A 3 -16.19 15.49 -9.46
C ALA A 3 -15.58 14.11 -9.23
N MET A 4 -14.33 13.91 -9.63
CA MET A 4 -13.70 12.61 -9.49
C MET A 4 -13.17 12.42 -8.08
N THR A 5 -13.68 11.41 -7.38
CA THR A 5 -13.16 11.00 -6.07
C THR A 5 -11.75 10.41 -6.18
N PRO A 6 -10.99 10.27 -5.08
CA PRO A 6 -9.68 9.60 -5.09
C PRO A 6 -9.69 8.17 -5.66
N PHE A 7 -10.85 7.51 -5.68
CA PHE A 7 -11.10 6.22 -6.33
C PHE A 7 -11.05 6.29 -7.87
N GLU A 8 -11.45 7.43 -8.43
CA GLU A 8 -11.51 7.67 -9.88
C GLU A 8 -10.14 8.13 -10.46
N ALA A 9 -9.23 8.65 -9.63
CA ALA A 9 -7.85 8.88 -10.01
C ALA A 9 -7.06 7.57 -10.20
N THR A 10 -7.23 6.61 -9.27
CA THR A 10 -6.71 5.24 -9.42
C THR A 10 -7.33 4.54 -10.62
N SER A 11 -8.60 4.86 -10.91
CA SER A 11 -9.30 4.36 -12.08
C SER A 11 -8.55 4.70 -13.37
N LEU A 12 -7.93 5.86 -13.56
CA LEU A 12 -7.30 6.16 -14.86
C LEU A 12 -6.06 5.30 -15.18
N ALA A 13 -5.12 5.14 -14.25
CA ALA A 13 -3.93 4.32 -14.48
C ALA A 13 -4.24 2.81 -14.46
N ILE A 14 -5.19 2.37 -13.63
CA ILE A 14 -5.68 0.99 -13.62
C ILE A 14 -6.52 0.71 -14.88
N SER A 15 -7.37 1.65 -15.29
CA SER A 15 -8.19 1.57 -16.51
C SER A 15 -7.32 1.60 -17.75
N ALA A 16 -6.27 2.44 -17.81
CA ALA A 16 -5.32 2.43 -18.91
C ALA A 16 -4.59 1.08 -19.02
N ARG A 17 -4.14 0.53 -17.88
CA ARG A 17 -3.51 -0.80 -17.83
C ARG A 17 -4.48 -1.92 -18.23
N GLY A 18 -5.65 -1.97 -17.61
CA GLY A 18 -6.71 -2.94 -17.92
C GLY A 18 -7.15 -2.85 -19.38
N LYS A 19 -7.25 -1.64 -19.94
CA LYS A 19 -7.56 -1.41 -21.35
C LYS A 19 -6.44 -1.85 -22.28
N CYS A 20 -5.17 -1.64 -21.95
CA CYS A 20 -4.06 -2.18 -22.73
C CYS A 20 -4.04 -3.72 -22.69
N ILE A 21 -4.29 -4.32 -21.52
CA ILE A 21 -4.38 -5.77 -21.37
C ILE A 21 -5.54 -6.35 -22.20
N SER A 22 -6.70 -5.70 -22.18
CA SER A 22 -7.89 -6.11 -22.94
C SER A 22 -7.74 -5.89 -24.45
N LEU A 23 -7.14 -4.77 -24.88
CA LEU A 23 -7.00 -4.45 -26.30
C LEU A 23 -5.90 -5.25 -27.00
N TYR A 24 -4.77 -5.45 -26.34
CA TYR A 24 -3.57 -6.04 -26.97
C TYR A 24 -3.33 -7.50 -26.56
N GLU A 25 -4.06 -7.97 -25.55
CA GLU A 25 -4.03 -9.34 -25.02
C GLU A 25 -2.62 -9.93 -24.87
N PRO A 26 -1.64 -9.20 -24.30
CA PRO A 26 -0.26 -9.69 -24.20
C PRO A 26 -0.17 -10.97 -23.35
N HIS A 27 -1.07 -11.11 -22.38
CA HIS A 27 -1.20 -12.28 -21.53
C HIS A 27 -1.57 -13.56 -22.31
N LYS A 28 -2.20 -13.48 -23.48
CA LYS A 28 -2.48 -14.67 -24.31
C LYS A 28 -1.27 -15.15 -25.11
N LYS A 29 -0.21 -14.33 -25.19
CA LYS A 29 1.00 -14.61 -25.99
C LYS A 29 2.09 -15.36 -25.23
N VAL A 30 2.00 -15.43 -23.90
CA VAL A 30 2.92 -16.22 -23.07
C VAL A 30 2.50 -17.70 -23.03
N SER A 31 3.40 -18.60 -22.65
CA SER A 31 3.16 -20.04 -22.62
C SER A 31 2.63 -20.55 -21.28
N SER A 32 2.81 -19.79 -20.19
CA SER A 32 2.40 -20.18 -18.83
C SER A 32 1.87 -19.01 -18.01
N ASP A 33 1.15 -19.31 -16.92
CA ASP A 33 0.54 -18.29 -16.06
C ASP A 33 1.57 -17.49 -15.24
N SER A 34 2.76 -18.05 -15.02
CA SER A 34 3.89 -17.44 -14.31
C SER A 34 4.88 -16.73 -15.24
N GLU A 35 4.75 -16.88 -16.56
CA GLU A 35 5.62 -16.20 -17.50
C GLU A 35 5.29 -14.71 -17.58
N PRO A 36 6.28 -13.81 -17.38
CA PRO A 36 6.04 -12.37 -17.40
C PRO A 36 5.86 -11.86 -18.84
N PHE A 37 4.92 -10.93 -19.01
CA PHE A 37 4.73 -10.16 -20.25
C PHE A 37 4.76 -8.66 -19.96
N VAL A 38 5.15 -7.87 -20.96
CA VAL A 38 5.12 -6.40 -20.91
C VAL A 38 3.73 -5.91 -21.31
N ILE A 39 3.18 -4.94 -20.57
CA ILE A 39 1.95 -4.25 -20.99
C ILE A 39 2.35 -3.20 -22.05
N PRO A 40 1.89 -3.35 -23.30
CA PRO A 40 2.29 -2.45 -24.38
C PRO A 40 1.60 -1.09 -24.25
N ASN A 41 2.23 -0.06 -24.83
CA ASN A 41 1.68 1.31 -24.97
C ASN A 41 1.46 2.05 -23.64
N LEU A 42 2.23 1.71 -22.61
CA LEU A 42 2.38 2.53 -21.41
C LEU A 42 3.65 3.38 -21.49
N PRO A 43 3.70 4.54 -20.81
CA PRO A 43 4.91 5.37 -20.74
C PRO A 43 6.09 4.63 -20.11
N ASP A 44 5.82 3.79 -19.11
CA ASP A 44 6.79 2.97 -18.41
C ASP A 44 6.66 1.49 -18.79
N GLU A 45 7.78 0.78 -18.88
CA GLU A 45 7.79 -0.67 -19.09
C GLU A 45 7.31 -1.39 -17.83
N ILE A 46 6.06 -1.86 -17.84
CA ILE A 46 5.47 -2.63 -16.74
C ILE A 46 5.35 -4.09 -17.15
N LYS A 47 5.97 -4.98 -16.37
CA LYS A 47 5.89 -6.44 -16.52
C LYS A 47 4.95 -7.06 -15.50
N MET A 48 4.09 -7.98 -15.94
CA MET A 48 3.15 -8.72 -15.09
C MET A 48 3.01 -10.17 -15.57
N THR A 49 2.49 -11.05 -14.72
CA THR A 49 2.14 -12.45 -15.06
C THR A 49 0.62 -12.60 -15.14
N ARG A 50 0.11 -13.73 -15.69
CA ARG A 50 -1.35 -13.95 -15.74
C ARG A 50 -1.96 -14.07 -14.34
N MET A 51 -1.21 -14.63 -13.40
CA MET A 51 -1.66 -14.79 -12.00
C MET A 51 -1.82 -13.46 -11.24
N GLN A 52 -1.23 -12.38 -11.77
CA GLN A 52 -1.36 -11.03 -11.23
C GLN A 52 -2.53 -10.26 -11.87
N LEU A 53 -3.22 -10.84 -12.85
CA LEU A 53 -4.42 -10.24 -13.44
C LEU A 53 -5.64 -10.52 -12.54
N PRO A 54 -6.61 -9.60 -12.46
CA PRO A 54 -7.86 -9.85 -11.76
C PRO A 54 -8.70 -10.92 -12.48
N ASP A 55 -9.33 -11.82 -11.71
CA ASP A 55 -10.15 -12.95 -12.21
C ASP A 55 -11.45 -12.52 -12.91
N LEU A 56 -11.83 -11.24 -12.79
CA LEU A 56 -12.98 -10.70 -13.47
C LEU A 56 -12.51 -9.89 -14.69
N PRO A 57 -13.00 -10.20 -15.90
CA PRO A 57 -12.84 -9.27 -17.00
C PRO A 57 -13.50 -7.96 -16.55
N PHE A 58 -12.74 -6.86 -16.57
CA PHE A 58 -13.31 -5.52 -16.44
C PHE A 58 -14.31 -5.35 -17.58
N SER A 59 -15.59 -5.59 -17.28
CA SER A 59 -16.77 -5.54 -18.17
C SER A 59 -16.66 -6.32 -19.48
N PHE A 60 -17.53 -7.32 -19.60
CA PHE A 60 -17.86 -7.98 -20.86
C PHE A 60 -18.23 -6.94 -21.95
N TYR A 61 -17.42 -6.85 -23.01
CA TYR A 61 -17.78 -6.05 -24.19
C TYR A 61 -19.06 -6.59 -24.86
N GLU A 62 -19.31 -7.91 -24.77
CA GLU A 62 -20.54 -8.50 -25.31
C GLU A 62 -21.79 -8.25 -24.45
N LEU A 63 -21.63 -7.92 -23.15
CA LEU A 63 -22.76 -7.74 -22.22
C LEU A 63 -23.22 -6.27 -22.18
N GLU A 64 -22.29 -5.32 -22.33
CA GLU A 64 -22.58 -3.88 -22.27
C GLU A 64 -21.77 -3.04 -23.28
N PRO A 65 -21.86 -3.33 -24.60
CA PRO A 65 -21.10 -2.59 -25.62
C PRO A 65 -21.42 -1.09 -25.61
N ALA A 66 -22.64 -0.71 -25.22
CA ALA A 66 -23.06 0.67 -25.04
C ALA A 66 -22.28 1.41 -23.94
N TYR A 67 -21.91 0.74 -22.84
CA TYR A 67 -21.11 1.34 -21.76
C TYR A 67 -19.63 1.37 -22.10
N ALA A 68 -19.11 0.34 -22.77
CA ALA A 68 -17.74 0.32 -23.28
C ALA A 68 -17.50 1.43 -24.33
N ASP A 69 -18.45 1.61 -25.26
CA ASP A 69 -18.41 2.68 -26.27
C ASP A 69 -18.69 4.07 -25.66
N TYR A 70 -19.56 4.15 -24.65
CA TYR A 70 -19.75 5.37 -23.86
C TYR A 70 -18.48 5.74 -23.10
N TYR A 71 -17.79 4.79 -22.46
CA TYR A 71 -16.48 5.01 -21.81
C TYR A 71 -15.38 5.39 -22.82
N ARG A 72 -15.43 4.84 -24.04
CA ARG A 72 -14.50 5.15 -25.14
C ARG A 72 -14.70 6.58 -25.65
N LYS A 73 -15.95 7.05 -25.77
CA LYS A 73 -16.30 8.44 -26.09
C LYS A 73 -16.09 9.41 -24.91
N LEU A 74 -16.19 8.94 -23.66
CA LEU A 74 -16.03 9.78 -22.46
C LEU A 74 -14.60 10.27 -22.24
N LEU A 75 -13.59 9.57 -22.77
CA LEU A 75 -12.18 9.92 -22.62
C LEU A 75 -11.71 11.10 -23.50
N GLU A 76 -12.61 11.68 -24.31
CA GLU A 76 -12.44 13.02 -24.90
C GLU A 76 -12.89 14.16 -23.95
N ARG A 77 -12.78 13.98 -22.62
CA ARG A 77 -13.16 14.99 -21.62
C ARG A 77 -11.97 15.62 -20.93
N LYS A 78 -12.06 16.95 -20.73
CA LYS A 78 -11.29 17.66 -19.71
C LYS A 78 -11.71 17.14 -18.33
N ALA A 79 -10.80 16.42 -17.66
CA ALA A 79 -10.96 15.99 -16.28
C ALA A 79 -10.39 17.06 -15.33
N TRP A 80 -11.04 17.25 -14.19
CA TRP A 80 -10.51 18.00 -13.07
C TRP A 80 -10.32 17.04 -11.91
N HIS A 81 -9.11 16.97 -11.38
CA HIS A 81 -8.75 16.01 -10.35
C HIS A 81 -9.03 16.63 -8.98
N ILE A 82 -10.00 16.16 -8.20
CA ILE A 82 -10.18 16.77 -6.87
C ILE A 82 -9.12 16.16 -5.94
N GLY A 83 -8.19 17.02 -5.49
CA GLY A 83 -7.23 16.68 -4.44
C GLY A 83 -7.95 16.09 -3.22
N ARG A 84 -7.32 15.14 -2.54
CA ARG A 84 -7.93 14.34 -1.48
C ARG A 84 -8.49 15.23 -0.36
N ALA A 85 -9.76 15.06 0.01
CA ALA A 85 -10.38 15.72 1.18
C ALA A 85 -9.58 15.53 2.48
N SER A 86 -8.96 14.35 2.67
CA SER A 86 -8.14 14.08 3.87
C SER A 86 -6.83 14.85 3.95
N LEU A 87 -6.42 15.55 2.88
CA LEU A 87 -5.26 16.43 2.89
C LEU A 87 -5.62 17.88 3.24
N TYR A 88 -6.91 18.23 3.26
CA TYR A 88 -7.37 19.55 3.70
C TYR A 88 -7.27 19.73 5.22
N ASN A 89 -7.41 18.64 5.99
CA ASN A 89 -7.43 18.68 7.46
C ASN A 89 -6.05 18.38 8.09
N ARG A 90 -4.96 18.77 7.41
CA ARG A 90 -3.62 18.28 7.74
C ARG A 90 -2.98 18.96 8.96
N ASP A 91 -3.43 20.16 9.30
CA ASP A 91 -2.85 21.00 10.35
C ASP A 91 -3.51 20.81 11.73
N ASN A 92 -4.60 20.03 11.81
CA ASN A 92 -5.29 19.75 13.08
C ASN A 92 -5.01 18.32 13.56
N ALA A 93 -4.15 18.19 14.57
CA ALA A 93 -3.83 16.89 15.18
C ALA A 93 -5.08 16.22 15.78
N GLU A 94 -6.02 17.00 16.31
CA GLU A 94 -7.27 16.50 16.92
C GLU A 94 -8.17 15.82 15.87
N GLU A 95 -8.20 16.32 14.64
CA GLU A 95 -9.00 15.70 13.56
C GLU A 95 -8.33 14.44 12.98
N LYS A 96 -6.99 14.36 13.01
CA LYS A 96 -6.27 13.12 12.67
C LYS A 96 -6.51 12.03 13.72
N GLU A 97 -6.61 12.43 14.99
CA GLU A 97 -6.90 11.58 16.13
C GLU A 97 -8.32 11.02 16.10
N GLN A 98 -9.30 11.82 15.66
CA GLN A 98 -10.71 11.43 15.54
C GLN A 98 -11.05 10.55 14.33
N ARG A 99 -10.09 10.24 13.44
CA ARG A 99 -10.35 9.47 12.22
C ARG A 99 -10.41 7.95 12.49
N GLY A 100 -11.45 7.49 13.17
CA GLY A 100 -11.65 6.08 13.50
C GLY A 100 -12.83 5.86 14.45
N ASN A 101 -13.21 4.61 14.70
CA ASN A 101 -14.08 4.28 15.83
C ASN A 101 -13.24 4.32 17.13
N GLU A 102 -13.80 4.83 18.22
CA GLU A 102 -13.18 4.99 19.56
C GLU A 102 -12.80 3.66 20.26
N ILE A 103 -12.68 2.55 19.54
CA ILE A 103 -12.64 1.22 20.14
C ILE A 103 -11.19 0.68 20.18
N SER A 104 -10.74 0.61 21.43
CA SER A 104 -9.69 -0.20 22.08
C SER A 104 -8.19 0.17 21.93
N ILE A 105 -7.70 0.79 23.02
CA ILE A 105 -6.33 0.93 23.56
C ILE A 105 -5.47 2.11 23.07
N ASP A 106 -5.35 3.08 23.98
CA ASP A 106 -4.20 3.97 24.25
C ASP A 106 -3.51 4.60 23.03
N GLN A 107 -4.27 5.38 22.24
CA GLN A 107 -3.71 6.35 21.28
C GLN A 107 -2.52 7.11 21.87
N ASN A 108 -2.68 7.54 23.13
CA ASN A 108 -1.68 8.27 23.87
C ASN A 108 -0.43 7.43 24.20
N GLY A 109 -0.59 6.15 24.50
CA GLY A 109 0.51 5.21 24.74
C GLY A 109 1.27 4.84 23.49
N CYS A 110 0.59 4.67 22.35
CA CYS A 110 1.24 4.44 21.07
C CYS A 110 2.14 5.61 20.68
N LEU A 111 1.63 6.84 20.80
CA LEU A 111 2.40 8.06 20.53
C LEU A 111 3.53 8.27 21.55
N LYS A 112 3.28 8.12 22.86
CA LYS A 112 4.35 8.19 23.87
C LYS A 112 5.45 7.16 23.64
N TRP A 113 5.08 5.97 23.19
CA TRP A 113 6.06 4.94 22.85
C TRP A 113 6.89 5.36 21.62
N LEU A 114 6.25 5.95 20.60
CA LEU A 114 6.93 6.53 19.43
C LEU A 114 7.90 7.66 19.82
N ASP A 115 7.46 8.58 20.69
CA ASP A 115 8.25 9.72 21.19
C ASP A 115 9.52 9.27 21.92
N SER A 116 9.50 8.06 22.52
CA SER A 116 10.66 7.48 23.20
C SER A 116 11.73 6.93 22.26
N LYS A 117 11.47 6.84 20.95
CA LYS A 117 12.36 6.20 19.97
C LYS A 117 13.16 7.22 19.18
N LYS A 118 14.32 6.78 18.68
CA LYS A 118 15.13 7.62 17.79
C LYS A 118 14.47 7.72 16.41
N PRO A 119 14.68 8.84 15.70
CA PRO A 119 14.19 9.04 14.34
C PRO A 119 14.60 7.92 13.38
N GLY A 120 13.68 7.48 12.53
CA GLY A 120 13.93 6.54 11.45
C GLY A 120 14.34 5.13 11.87
N LEU A 121 13.86 4.62 13.01
CA LEU A 121 14.15 3.24 13.45
C LEU A 121 12.97 2.28 13.34
N ILE A 122 11.76 2.79 13.13
CA ILE A 122 10.54 2.00 13.29
C ILE A 122 9.98 1.61 11.93
N VAL A 123 9.65 0.33 11.78
CA VAL A 123 8.77 -0.15 10.72
C VAL A 123 7.33 -0.25 11.23
N TYR A 124 6.41 0.37 10.51
CA TYR A 124 4.98 0.28 10.79
C TYR A 124 4.34 -0.83 9.95
N VAL A 125 3.66 -1.79 10.56
CA VAL A 125 3.04 -2.92 9.86
C VAL A 125 1.53 -2.82 10.02
N CYS A 126 0.82 -2.58 8.91
CA CYS A 126 -0.64 -2.46 8.91
C CYS A 126 -1.27 -2.97 7.61
N PHE A 127 -2.13 -3.98 7.76
CA PHE A 127 -2.90 -4.59 6.68
C PHE A 127 -4.35 -4.08 6.60
N GLY A 128 -4.70 -3.04 7.35
CA GLY A 128 -6.05 -2.46 7.39
C GLY A 128 -7.09 -3.42 7.97
N THR A 129 -8.35 -2.97 8.00
CA THR A 129 -9.46 -3.70 8.61
C THR A 129 -10.10 -4.73 7.68
N LEU A 130 -9.96 -4.56 6.36
CA LEU A 130 -10.58 -5.43 5.36
C LEU A 130 -9.78 -6.70 5.05
N THR A 131 -8.48 -6.70 5.35
CA THR A 131 -7.63 -7.86 5.13
C THR A 131 -7.80 -8.87 6.28
N ASN A 132 -7.92 -10.16 5.95
CA ASN A 132 -7.92 -11.24 6.92
C ASN A 132 -6.78 -12.20 6.59
N LEU A 133 -5.68 -12.10 7.34
CA LEU A 133 -4.54 -13.01 7.21
C LEU A 133 -4.80 -14.30 8.01
N SER A 134 -4.29 -15.42 7.49
CA SER A 134 -4.31 -16.69 8.21
C SER A 134 -3.39 -16.63 9.43
N ASP A 135 -3.67 -17.48 10.42
CA ASP A 135 -2.87 -17.54 11.64
C ASP A 135 -1.43 -18.00 11.36
N SER A 136 -1.26 -18.88 10.37
CA SER A 136 0.05 -19.25 9.83
C SER A 136 0.82 -18.08 9.23
N GLN A 137 0.14 -17.16 8.53
CA GLN A 137 0.80 -16.00 7.93
C GLN A 137 1.18 -14.95 8.99
N LEU A 138 0.33 -14.77 10.01
CA LEU A 138 0.63 -13.93 11.17
C LEU A 138 1.83 -14.48 11.95
N MET A 139 1.94 -15.81 12.08
CA MET A 139 3.09 -16.47 12.70
C MET A 139 4.39 -16.20 11.92
N GLU A 140 4.38 -16.33 10.60
CA GLU A 140 5.54 -16.00 9.75
C GLU A 140 5.93 -14.51 9.86
N ILE A 141 4.93 -13.61 9.96
CA ILE A 141 5.18 -12.16 10.21
C ILE A 141 5.85 -11.96 11.55
N ALA A 142 5.35 -12.57 12.63
CA ALA A 142 5.93 -12.45 13.95
C ALA A 142 7.39 -12.93 13.95
N LEU A 143 7.65 -14.12 13.42
CA LEU A 143 9.00 -14.69 13.33
C LEU A 143 9.94 -13.82 12.47
N GLY A 144 9.44 -13.25 11.37
CA GLY A 144 10.22 -12.33 10.54
C GLY A 144 10.55 -11.02 11.25
N LEU A 145 9.60 -10.42 11.96
CA LEU A 145 9.80 -9.21 12.75
C LEU A 145 10.79 -9.43 13.91
N GLU A 146 10.74 -10.59 14.55
CA GLU A 146 11.70 -10.95 15.59
C GLU A 146 13.11 -11.15 15.04
N ALA A 147 13.26 -11.82 13.90
CA ALA A 147 14.56 -12.04 13.26
C ALA A 147 15.22 -10.74 12.76
N LEU A 148 14.41 -9.79 12.25
CA LEU A 148 14.87 -8.49 11.75
C LEU A 148 15.67 -7.67 12.77
N GLY A 149 15.39 -7.85 14.07
CA GLY A 149 15.99 -7.05 15.14
C GLY A 149 15.64 -5.55 15.10
N GLN A 150 14.81 -5.12 14.15
CA GLN A 150 14.33 -3.75 14.01
C GLN A 150 13.22 -3.43 15.00
N GLN A 151 13.01 -2.15 15.28
CA GLN A 151 11.85 -1.72 16.07
C GLN A 151 10.60 -1.67 15.20
N PHE A 152 9.45 -2.06 15.74
CA PHE A 152 8.22 -2.11 14.95
C PHE A 152 6.98 -1.73 15.73
N ILE A 153 5.98 -1.25 15.00
CA ILE A 153 4.59 -1.19 15.43
C ILE A 153 3.79 -2.11 14.53
N TRP A 154 3.07 -3.06 15.09
CA TRP A 154 2.27 -4.01 14.33
C TRP A 154 0.80 -3.95 14.74
N VAL A 155 -0.05 -3.56 13.80
CA VAL A 155 -1.51 -3.50 14.00
C VAL A 155 -2.14 -4.81 13.56
N VAL A 156 -2.81 -5.48 14.49
CA VAL A 156 -3.50 -6.76 14.28
C VAL A 156 -4.99 -6.60 14.59
N ARG A 157 -5.85 -7.38 13.92
CA ARG A 157 -7.30 -7.34 14.19
C ARG A 157 -7.63 -7.93 15.57
N GLU A 158 -8.63 -7.36 16.23
CA GLU A 158 -9.01 -7.69 17.62
C GLU A 158 -9.58 -9.10 17.78
N SER A 159 -10.17 -9.69 16.74
CA SER A 159 -10.92 -10.95 16.80
C SER A 159 -10.07 -12.23 16.70
N LYS A 160 -8.75 -12.18 16.92
CA LYS A 160 -7.84 -13.32 16.69
C LYS A 160 -7.28 -13.84 18.02
N ASN A 161 -7.45 -15.14 18.29
CA ASN A 161 -6.93 -15.79 19.50
C ASN A 161 -5.39 -15.78 19.51
N LYS A 162 -4.76 -15.06 20.44
CA LYS A 162 -3.29 -14.84 20.45
C LYS A 162 -2.48 -16.14 20.41
N GLU A 163 -2.98 -17.19 21.06
CA GLU A 163 -2.29 -18.47 21.23
C GLU A 163 -2.08 -19.24 19.91
N GLU A 164 -2.87 -18.92 18.88
CA GLU A 164 -2.86 -19.65 17.61
C GLU A 164 -1.94 -19.04 16.55
N TRP A 165 -1.62 -17.75 16.66
CA TRP A 165 -0.89 -17.00 15.62
C TRP A 165 0.37 -16.28 16.08
N LEU A 166 0.61 -16.20 17.39
CA LEU A 166 1.77 -15.54 17.96
C LEU A 166 2.70 -16.54 18.65
N PRO A 167 4.03 -16.49 18.43
CA PRO A 167 4.95 -17.35 19.16
C PRO A 167 4.79 -17.18 20.67
N GLU A 168 4.97 -18.27 21.42
CA GLU A 168 4.92 -18.23 22.87
C GLU A 168 5.91 -17.18 23.40
N GLU A 169 5.49 -16.36 24.36
CA GLU A 169 6.29 -15.27 24.96
C GLU A 169 6.79 -14.18 24.00
N PHE A 170 6.26 -14.09 22.77
CA PHE A 170 6.71 -13.09 21.79
C PHE A 170 6.64 -11.65 22.32
N GLU A 171 5.51 -11.25 22.93
CA GLU A 171 5.37 -9.89 23.48
C GLU A 171 6.40 -9.59 24.57
N LYS A 172 6.80 -10.59 25.38
CA LYS A 172 7.86 -10.44 26.38
C LYS A 172 9.23 -10.25 25.72
N ARG A 173 9.58 -11.06 24.71
CA ARG A 173 10.86 -10.94 23.99
C ARG A 173 10.99 -9.65 23.18
N MET A 174 9.86 -9.10 22.76
CA MET A 174 9.79 -7.85 22.01
C MET A 174 9.62 -6.61 22.89
N GLU A 175 9.59 -6.76 24.21
CA GLU A 175 9.50 -5.63 25.13
C GLU A 175 10.58 -4.58 24.84
N GLY A 176 10.17 -3.31 24.74
CA GLY A 176 11.04 -2.20 24.39
C GLY A 176 11.37 -2.05 22.89
N ARG A 177 11.21 -3.11 22.07
CA ARG A 177 11.51 -3.10 20.62
C ARG A 177 10.27 -3.12 19.72
N GLY A 178 9.24 -3.88 20.10
CA GLY A 178 8.02 -4.05 19.33
C GLY A 178 6.79 -3.63 20.12
N LEU A 179 5.83 -3.00 19.44
CA LEU A 179 4.52 -2.69 19.98
C LEU A 179 3.43 -3.35 19.11
N ILE A 180 2.58 -4.18 19.70
CA ILE A 180 1.42 -4.77 19.02
C ILE A 180 0.16 -4.01 19.45
N THR A 181 -0.49 -3.36 18.50
CA THR A 181 -1.79 -2.71 18.68
C THR A 181 -2.89 -3.60 18.12
N ARG A 182 -3.98 -3.77 18.86
CA ARG A 182 -5.12 -4.63 18.44
C ARG A 182 -6.32 -3.76 18.09
N GLY A 183 -6.97 -4.04 16.98
CA GLY A 183 -8.12 -3.27 16.51
C GLY A 183 -7.66 -2.07 15.68
N TRP A 184 -7.72 -0.87 16.26
CA TRP A 184 -7.46 0.39 15.57
C TRP A 184 -6.14 1.04 16.02
N ALA A 185 -5.51 1.80 15.12
CA ALA A 185 -4.31 2.59 15.41
C ALA A 185 -4.36 3.95 14.69
N PRO A 186 -3.76 5.01 15.26
CA PRO A 186 -3.76 6.34 14.65
C PRO A 186 -2.78 6.41 13.47
N GLN A 187 -3.11 5.72 12.37
CA GLN A 187 -2.23 5.46 11.23
C GLN A 187 -1.60 6.74 10.67
N LEU A 188 -2.35 7.84 10.56
CA LEU A 188 -1.82 9.12 10.08
C LEU A 188 -0.78 9.70 11.02
N LEU A 189 -1.01 9.64 12.33
CA LEU A 189 -0.06 10.16 13.33
C LEU A 189 1.20 9.29 13.38
N ILE A 190 1.04 7.96 13.28
CA ILE A 190 2.17 7.03 13.21
C ILE A 190 3.01 7.32 11.97
N LEU A 191 2.39 7.47 10.79
CA LEU A 191 3.11 7.72 9.54
C LEU A 191 3.80 9.08 9.48
N ASP A 192 3.20 10.12 10.08
CA ASP A 192 3.79 11.47 10.15
C ASP A 192 4.92 11.56 11.23
N HIS A 193 5.09 10.54 12.09
CA HIS A 193 6.06 10.55 13.17
C HIS A 193 7.51 10.29 12.69
N GLU A 194 8.47 11.08 13.18
CA GLU A 194 9.87 11.03 12.73
C GLU A 194 10.59 9.69 12.99
N ALA A 195 10.15 8.96 14.01
CA ALA A 195 10.66 7.63 14.34
C ALA A 195 10.30 6.57 13.28
N VAL A 196 9.22 6.78 12.50
CA VAL A 196 8.80 5.84 11.47
C VAL A 196 9.64 6.03 10.21
N ARG A 197 10.26 4.94 9.76
CA ARG A 197 11.11 4.90 8.58
C ARG A 197 10.43 4.26 7.38
N GLY A 198 9.50 3.34 7.61
CA GLY A 198 8.83 2.64 6.53
C GLY A 198 7.55 1.95 6.98
N ILE A 199 6.74 1.56 6.00
CA ILE A 199 5.47 0.87 6.23
C ILE A 199 5.40 -0.45 5.45
N VAL A 200 4.93 -1.51 6.09
CA VAL A 200 4.48 -2.74 5.42
C VAL A 200 2.97 -2.68 5.27
N THR A 201 2.47 -2.78 4.04
CA THR A 201 1.03 -2.65 3.77
C THR A 201 0.54 -3.47 2.59
N HIS A 202 -0.74 -3.87 2.65
CA HIS A 202 -1.46 -4.59 1.60
C HIS A 202 -1.83 -3.77 0.36
N ARG A 203 -1.52 -2.47 0.33
CA ARG A 203 -1.65 -1.61 -0.87
C ARG A 203 -3.06 -1.30 -1.36
N GLY A 204 -4.02 -1.22 -0.45
CA GLY A 204 -5.18 -0.36 -0.70
C GLY A 204 -4.72 1.05 -1.07
N TRP A 205 -5.36 1.67 -2.07
CA TRP A 205 -4.95 2.99 -2.60
C TRP A 205 -4.83 4.07 -1.51
N ASN A 206 -5.70 4.01 -0.51
CA ASN A 206 -5.65 4.90 0.65
C ASN A 206 -4.33 4.78 1.41
N SER A 207 -3.87 3.56 1.72
CA SER A 207 -2.61 3.33 2.42
C SER A 207 -1.41 3.76 1.58
N THR A 208 -1.44 3.52 0.26
CA THR A 208 -0.40 3.99 -0.65
C THR A 208 -0.31 5.52 -0.66
N LEU A 209 -1.44 6.21 -0.76
CA LEU A 209 -1.46 7.67 -0.71
C LEU A 209 -1.00 8.21 0.64
N GLU A 210 -1.35 7.57 1.75
CA GLU A 210 -0.89 7.98 3.08
C GLU A 210 0.62 7.81 3.25
N GLY A 211 1.18 6.68 2.79
CA GLY A 211 2.63 6.47 2.79
C GLY A 211 3.38 7.48 1.92
N VAL A 212 2.93 7.70 0.68
CA VAL A 212 3.52 8.71 -0.23
C VAL A 212 3.38 10.13 0.33
N SER A 213 2.24 10.46 0.94
CA SER A 213 2.00 11.79 1.52
C SER A 213 2.86 12.05 2.76
N ALA A 214 3.10 11.02 3.58
CA ALA A 214 4.00 11.07 4.73
C ALA A 214 5.47 11.09 4.29
N GLY A 215 5.77 10.55 3.11
CA GLY A 215 7.13 10.46 2.57
C GLY A 215 7.90 9.28 3.15
N VAL A 216 7.21 8.17 3.41
CA VAL A 216 7.80 6.93 3.92
C VAL A 216 7.89 5.88 2.82
N PRO A 217 9.05 5.22 2.65
CA PRO A 217 9.17 4.01 1.84
C PRO A 217 8.25 2.89 2.30
N MET A 218 7.93 1.97 1.40
CA MET A 218 6.85 1.03 1.65
C MET A 218 7.19 -0.40 1.17
N VAL A 219 6.93 -1.42 1.98
CA VAL A 219 6.89 -2.83 1.51
C VAL A 219 5.50 -3.13 0.92
N THR A 220 5.44 -3.57 -0.34
CA THR A 220 4.19 -3.98 -1.01
C THR A 220 3.89 -5.43 -0.70
N TRP A 221 2.67 -5.67 -0.22
CA TRP A 221 2.15 -7.00 0.06
C TRP A 221 0.74 -7.17 -0.52
N PRO A 222 0.59 -7.18 -1.86
CA PRO A 222 -0.73 -7.29 -2.48
C PRO A 222 -1.43 -8.58 -2.06
N VAL A 223 -2.72 -8.48 -1.70
CA VAL A 223 -3.58 -9.60 -1.29
C VAL A 223 -4.57 -9.95 -2.41
N SER A 224 -5.04 -8.96 -3.19
CA SER A 224 -5.94 -9.21 -4.33
C SER A 224 -5.97 -8.10 -5.39
N SER A 225 -6.39 -8.49 -6.60
CA SER A 225 -6.94 -7.62 -7.65
C SER A 225 -6.10 -6.38 -7.96
N GLU A 226 -6.61 -5.19 -7.64
CA GLU A 226 -6.00 -3.90 -7.97
C GLU A 226 -4.69 -3.62 -7.24
N GLN A 227 -4.41 -4.37 -6.18
CA GLN A 227 -3.24 -4.16 -5.33
C GLN A 227 -1.94 -4.51 -6.06
N PHE A 228 -1.98 -5.44 -7.02
CA PHE A 228 -0.83 -5.75 -7.88
C PHE A 228 -0.48 -4.58 -8.82
N TYR A 229 -1.48 -3.87 -9.33
CA TYR A 229 -1.24 -2.64 -10.10
C TYR A 229 -0.67 -1.52 -9.23
N ASN A 230 -1.17 -1.37 -8.00
CA ASN A 230 -0.66 -0.40 -7.04
C ASN A 230 0.77 -0.73 -6.61
N GLU A 231 1.09 -2.01 -6.47
CA GLU A 231 2.46 -2.47 -6.23
C GLU A 231 3.38 -1.97 -7.35
N LYS A 232 3.02 -2.22 -8.60
CA LYS A 232 3.84 -1.80 -9.75
C LYS A 232 4.05 -0.29 -9.84
N LEU A 233 3.03 0.48 -9.47
CA LEU A 233 3.19 1.94 -9.37
C LEU A 233 4.23 2.29 -8.30
N VAL A 234 4.18 1.65 -7.14
CA VAL A 234 5.11 1.95 -6.04
C VAL A 234 6.54 1.48 -6.32
N THR A 235 6.71 0.27 -6.87
CA THR A 235 8.02 -0.37 -7.05
C THR A 235 8.70 0.07 -8.35
N ASP A 236 7.97 0.09 -9.47
CA ASP A 236 8.59 0.21 -10.79
C ASP A 236 8.58 1.67 -11.27
N VAL A 237 7.50 2.41 -10.99
CA VAL A 237 7.30 3.80 -11.43
C VAL A 237 7.82 4.80 -10.39
N LEU A 238 7.21 4.82 -9.21
CA LEU A 238 7.57 5.74 -8.14
C LEU A 238 8.90 5.35 -7.51
N LYS A 239 9.30 4.08 -7.53
CA LYS A 239 10.52 3.55 -6.90
C LYS A 239 10.68 3.97 -5.43
N VAL A 240 9.58 3.91 -4.68
CA VAL A 240 9.52 4.24 -3.24
C VAL A 240 9.13 3.02 -2.40
N GLY A 241 9.39 1.82 -2.91
CA GLY A 241 9.04 0.62 -2.20
C GLY A 241 9.57 -0.66 -2.82
N VAL A 242 9.44 -1.73 -2.05
CA VAL A 242 9.95 -3.07 -2.36
C VAL A 242 8.82 -4.07 -2.23
N SER A 243 8.74 -5.03 -3.15
CA SER A 243 7.79 -6.14 -3.01
C SER A 243 8.28 -7.18 -2.02
N VAL A 244 7.36 -7.67 -1.19
CA VAL A 244 7.60 -8.84 -0.34
C VAL A 244 7.66 -10.14 -1.16
N GLY A 245 7.33 -10.08 -2.46
CA GLY A 245 7.44 -11.22 -3.38
C GLY A 245 6.14 -12.01 -3.55
N VAL A 246 4.98 -11.43 -3.24
CA VAL A 246 3.69 -12.06 -3.57
C VAL A 246 3.54 -12.08 -5.09
N GLN A 247 3.42 -13.28 -5.67
CA GLN A 247 3.19 -13.44 -7.11
C GLN A 247 1.74 -13.79 -7.45
N ASN A 248 0.97 -14.31 -6.48
CA ASN A 248 -0.39 -14.77 -6.71
C ASN A 248 -1.40 -14.08 -5.80
N CYS A 249 -2.62 -13.89 -6.33
CA CYS A 249 -3.76 -13.44 -5.54
C CYS A 249 -4.03 -14.43 -4.39
N VAL A 250 -4.00 -13.94 -3.15
CA VAL A 250 -4.13 -14.76 -1.93
C VAL A 250 -5.47 -15.51 -1.92
N ARG A 251 -6.52 -14.97 -2.55
CA ARG A 251 -7.83 -15.62 -2.69
C ARG A 251 -7.79 -16.94 -3.49
N LEU A 252 -6.84 -17.11 -4.40
CA LEU A 252 -6.82 -18.25 -5.32
C LEU A 252 -5.97 -19.42 -4.82
N LYS A 253 -4.85 -19.15 -4.12
CA LYS A 253 -3.88 -20.21 -3.77
C LYS A 253 -3.20 -20.11 -2.42
N GLY A 254 -3.55 -19.14 -1.58
CA GLY A 254 -3.00 -19.07 -0.22
C GLY A 254 -1.48 -19.05 -0.19
N ASP A 255 -0.84 -18.23 -1.04
CA ASP A 255 0.61 -18.07 -1.03
C ASP A 255 1.03 -17.51 0.34
N SER A 256 1.56 -18.39 1.19
CA SER A 256 2.15 -18.00 2.46
C SER A 256 3.54 -17.43 2.21
N ILE A 257 3.72 -16.15 2.49
CA ILE A 257 5.02 -15.48 2.45
C ILE A 257 5.80 -15.93 3.67
N LYS A 258 6.98 -16.50 3.42
CA LYS A 258 7.90 -16.97 4.46
C LYS A 258 8.58 -15.81 5.15
N ARG A 259 8.89 -15.98 6.44
CA ARG A 259 9.60 -15.00 7.28
C ARG A 259 10.86 -14.44 6.62
N GLU A 260 11.61 -15.25 5.87
CA GLU A 260 12.83 -14.81 5.20
C GLU A 260 12.54 -13.76 4.11
N ALA A 261 11.41 -13.87 3.40
CA ALA A 261 10.99 -12.88 2.43
C ALA A 261 10.57 -11.56 3.10
N ILE A 262 9.91 -11.66 4.25
CA ILE A 262 9.52 -10.50 5.08
C ILE A 262 10.75 -9.77 5.59
N GLU A 263 11.70 -10.52 6.16
CA GLU A 263 12.98 -10.00 6.65
C GLU A 263 13.75 -9.29 5.54
N ASN A 264 13.89 -9.93 4.38
CA ASN A 264 14.59 -9.33 3.24
C ASN A 264 13.91 -8.05 2.75
N ALA A 265 12.58 -8.05 2.62
CA ALA A 265 11.85 -6.88 2.11
C ALA A 265 11.91 -5.69 3.07
N VAL A 266 11.77 -5.92 4.37
CA VAL A 266 11.87 -4.86 5.38
C VAL A 266 13.31 -4.36 5.48
N THR A 267 14.31 -5.26 5.46
CA THR A 267 15.73 -4.88 5.48
C THR A 267 16.06 -3.94 4.33
N LYS A 268 15.58 -4.21 3.11
CA LYS A 268 15.82 -3.36 1.94
C LYS A 268 15.34 -1.92 2.10
N ILE A 269 14.20 -1.68 2.76
CA ILE A 269 13.69 -0.32 2.97
C ILE A 269 14.26 0.36 4.22
N MET A 270 14.80 -0.42 5.16
CA MET A 270 15.38 0.10 6.40
C MET A 270 16.87 0.42 6.23
N VAL A 271 17.68 -0.56 5.85
CA VAL A 271 19.15 -0.50 5.85
C VAL A 271 19.81 -1.02 4.57
N GLY A 272 19.03 -1.36 3.55
CA GLY A 272 19.56 -1.79 2.25
C GLY A 272 20.23 -0.66 1.48
N ASP A 273 20.98 -1.02 0.45
CA ASP A 273 21.77 -0.07 -0.36
C ASP A 273 20.91 1.05 -0.98
N GLU A 274 19.70 0.72 -1.41
CA GLU A 274 18.74 1.67 -2.00
C GLU A 274 17.82 2.35 -0.96
N ALA A 275 17.98 2.07 0.34
CA ALA A 275 17.06 2.53 1.38
C ALA A 275 16.99 4.06 1.49
N GLU A 276 18.14 4.74 1.49
CA GLU A 276 18.17 6.21 1.58
C GLU A 276 17.67 6.85 0.28
N GLU A 277 17.98 6.28 -0.89
CA GLU A 277 17.45 6.78 -2.17
C GLU A 277 15.90 6.70 -2.20
N MET A 278 15.34 5.55 -1.82
CA MET A 278 13.88 5.37 -1.73
C MET A 278 13.26 6.39 -0.77
N ARG A 279 13.92 6.66 0.36
CA ARG A 279 13.45 7.60 1.38
C ARG A 279 13.47 9.04 0.89
N ASP A 280 14.54 9.47 0.24
CA ASP A 280 14.65 10.82 -0.31
C ASP A 280 13.67 11.05 -1.45
N ARG A 281 13.44 10.01 -2.27
CA ARG A 281 12.40 10.03 -3.29
C ARG A 281 11.00 10.12 -2.70
N ALA A 282 10.69 9.32 -1.67
CA ALA A 282 9.41 9.39 -0.97
C ALA A 282 9.17 10.78 -0.35
N LYS A 283 10.20 11.38 0.28
CA LYS A 283 10.13 12.77 0.79
C LYS A 283 9.91 13.79 -0.32
N THR A 284 10.48 13.59 -1.50
CA THR A 284 10.29 14.45 -2.67
C THR A 284 8.83 14.42 -3.12
N PHE A 285 8.25 13.23 -3.29
CA PHE A 285 6.81 13.10 -3.59
C PHE A 285 5.94 13.73 -2.50
N ALA A 286 6.24 13.51 -1.22
CA ALA A 286 5.51 14.15 -0.12
C ALA A 286 5.54 15.68 -0.19
N LYS A 287 6.67 16.28 -0.59
CA LYS A 287 6.78 17.73 -0.82
C LYS A 287 5.90 18.18 -1.99
N MET A 288 5.92 17.44 -3.10
CA MET A 288 5.12 17.75 -4.28
C MET A 288 3.61 17.64 -3.97
N VAL A 289 3.19 16.58 -3.26
CA VAL A 289 1.81 16.43 -2.76
C VAL A 289 1.42 17.62 -1.86
N ARG A 290 2.30 18.04 -0.93
CA ARG A 290 2.05 19.23 -0.08
C ARG A 290 1.87 20.51 -0.89
N GLN A 291 2.69 20.70 -1.93
CA GLN A 291 2.60 21.88 -2.79
C GLN A 291 1.33 21.90 -3.64
N ALA A 292 0.92 20.75 -4.16
CA ALA A 292 -0.30 20.60 -4.94
C ALA A 292 -1.55 20.97 -4.12
N VAL A 293 -1.64 20.50 -2.87
CA VAL A 293 -2.76 20.83 -1.97
C VAL A 293 -2.80 22.33 -1.64
N LYS A 294 -1.66 22.96 -1.36
CA LYS A 294 -1.57 24.39 -1.01
C LYS A 294 -1.98 25.34 -2.14
N ARG A 295 -1.90 24.89 -3.39
CA ARG A 295 -2.22 25.74 -4.54
C ARG A 295 -3.73 25.80 -4.83
N GLU A 296 -4.56 25.05 -4.09
CA GLU A 296 -5.96 24.78 -4.45
C GLU A 296 -6.10 24.42 -5.94
N ASP A 297 -5.06 23.82 -6.52
CA ASP A 297 -5.04 23.42 -7.91
C ASP A 297 -5.38 21.92 -7.94
N PRO A 298 -6.66 21.58 -8.18
CA PRO A 298 -7.08 20.20 -8.33
C PRO A 298 -6.18 19.41 -9.29
N LEU A 299 -5.63 20.04 -10.34
CA LEU A 299 -4.93 19.34 -11.41
C LEU A 299 -3.55 18.79 -11.03
N THR A 300 -2.89 19.29 -9.99
CA THR A 300 -1.46 19.00 -9.80
C THR A 300 -1.16 17.68 -9.08
N LEU A 301 -2.12 17.08 -8.37
CA LEU A 301 -1.83 15.92 -7.52
C LEU A 301 -1.54 14.63 -8.32
N ILE A 302 -1.96 14.58 -9.59
CA ILE A 302 -1.74 13.45 -10.51
C ILE A 302 -0.64 13.73 -11.53
N SER A 303 -0.39 14.99 -11.93
CA SER A 303 0.75 15.30 -12.81
C SER A 303 2.13 15.13 -12.14
N ILE A 304 2.12 14.83 -10.84
CA ILE A 304 3.28 14.68 -9.96
C ILE A 304 3.65 13.19 -9.74
N LEU A 305 2.71 12.26 -9.95
CA LEU A 305 2.85 10.82 -9.70
C LEU A 305 2.71 10.01 -10.99
#